data_AF-A0A3E1DVW7-F1
#
_entry.id   AF-A0A3E1DVW7-F1
#
_cell.length_a   1.000
_cell.length_b   1.000
_cell.length_c   1.000
_cell.angle_alpha   90.00
_cell.angle_beta   90.00
_cell.angle_gamma   90.00
#
_symmetry.space_group_name_H-M   'P 1'
#
loop_
_entity.id
_entity.type
_entity.pdbx_description
1 polymer ?
#
loop_
_entity_poly.entity_id
_entity_poly.type
_entity_poly.pdbx_seq_one_letter_code
_entity_poly.pdbx_strand_id
1 'polypeptide(L)'
;PLFALLRLPASHEVWPRVVGVLALVLAHYYTQAARHEVVAFFRWTISARLMVFVVFGLFVVFGLSPFPLALLGTVDLASALWTAWALRPSPVN
;
A
#
# COMPACT_ATOMS: atom_id res chain seq x y z
N PRO A 1 0.09 -20.05 5.57
CA PRO A 1 -0.50 -19.10 4.58
C PRO A 1 -0.48 -17.68 5.17
N LEU A 2 -0.39 -16.62 4.35
CA LEU A 2 -0.24 -15.21 4.81
C LEU A 2 -1.24 -14.82 5.91
N PHE A 3 -2.50 -15.23 5.78
CA PHE A 3 -3.57 -14.98 6.74
C PHE A 3 -3.25 -15.52 8.15
N ALA A 4 -2.67 -16.73 8.24
CA ALA A 4 -2.27 -17.32 9.52
C ALA A 4 -1.10 -16.55 10.16
N LEU A 5 -0.15 -16.04 9.35
CA LEU A 5 0.96 -15.23 9.83
C LEU A 5 0.48 -13.88 10.41
N LEU A 6 -0.56 -13.30 9.79
CA LEU A 6 -1.17 -12.03 10.21
C LEU A 6 -2.29 -12.20 11.23
N ARG A 7 -2.55 -13.42 11.72
CA ARG A 7 -3.66 -13.76 12.63
C ARG A 7 -5.03 -13.29 12.11
N LEU A 8 -5.20 -13.31 10.80
CA LEU A 8 -6.47 -13.03 10.14
C LEU A 8 -7.31 -14.31 10.06
N PRO A 9 -8.65 -14.22 10.20
CA PRO A 9 -9.52 -15.37 10.03
C PRO A 9 -9.34 -15.95 8.63
N ALA A 10 -9.33 -17.27 8.53
CA ALA A 10 -9.30 -17.95 7.25
C ALA A 10 -10.58 -17.60 6.49
N SER A 11 -10.45 -17.03 5.29
CA SER A 11 -11.58 -16.77 4.42
C SER A 11 -11.68 -17.86 3.36
N HIS A 12 -12.88 -18.41 3.20
CA HIS A 12 -13.20 -19.34 2.12
C HIS A 12 -13.64 -18.61 0.84
N GLU A 13 -13.84 -17.29 0.91
CA GLU A 13 -14.27 -16.46 -0.20
C GLU A 13 -13.19 -16.31 -1.28
N VAL A 14 -13.60 -15.99 -2.50
CA VAL A 14 -12.68 -15.80 -3.64
C VAL A 14 -11.96 -14.44 -3.59
N TRP A 15 -12.55 -13.44 -2.93
CA TRP A 15 -12.08 -12.05 -2.95
C TRP A 15 -10.62 -11.84 -2.53
N PRO A 16 -10.09 -12.47 -1.45
CA PRO A 16 -8.68 -12.36 -1.12
C PRO A 16 -7.74 -12.80 -2.24
N ARG A 17 -8.15 -13.81 -3.03
CA ARG A 17 -7.37 -14.31 -4.18
C ARG A 17 -7.42 -13.30 -5.32
N VAL A 18 -8.58 -12.72 -5.60
CA VAL A 18 -8.75 -11.66 -6.61
C VAL A 18 -7.89 -10.45 -6.26
N VAL A 19 -7.93 -9.97 -5.01
CA VAL A 19 -7.11 -8.87 -4.53
C VAL A 19 -5.61 -9.19 -4.65
N GLY A 20 -5.21 -10.45 -4.35
CA GLY A 20 -3.84 -10.91 -4.57
C GLY A 20 -3.39 -10.82 -6.04
N VAL A 21 -4.24 -11.22 -6.98
CA VAL A 21 -3.97 -11.08 -8.42
C VAL A 21 -3.85 -9.61 -8.83
N LEU A 22 -4.78 -8.75 -8.37
CA LEU A 22 -4.72 -7.31 -8.63
C LEU A 22 -3.44 -6.68 -8.06
N ALA A 23 -3.01 -7.10 -6.87
CA ALA A 23 -1.76 -6.66 -6.27
C ALA A 23 -0.53 -7.05 -7.10
N LEU A 24 -0.52 -8.25 -7.70
CA LEU A 24 0.54 -8.68 -8.61
C LEU A 24 0.57 -7.85 -9.90
N VAL A 25 -0.59 -7.52 -10.46
CA VAL A 25 -0.69 -6.63 -11.63
C VAL A 25 -0.16 -5.23 -11.30
N LEU A 26 -0.53 -4.67 -10.14
CA LEU A 26 0.01 -3.39 -9.67
C LEU A 26 1.52 -3.45 -9.45
N ALA A 27 2.04 -4.53 -8.87
CA ALA A 27 3.47 -4.74 -8.70
C ALA A 27 4.22 -4.73 -10.05
N HIS A 28 3.63 -5.33 -11.08
CA HIS A 28 4.17 -5.26 -12.44
C HIS A 28 4.19 -3.82 -12.96
N TYR A 29 3.09 -3.06 -12.83
CA TYR A 29 3.06 -1.65 -13.24
C TYR A 29 4.07 -0.78 -12.50
N TYR A 30 4.19 -0.94 -11.17
CA TYR A 30 5.18 -0.20 -10.38
C TYR A 30 6.61 -0.54 -10.78
N THR A 31 6.89 -1.81 -11.06
CA THR A 31 8.22 -2.26 -11.50
C THR A 31 8.58 -1.70 -12.87
N GLN A 32 7.63 -1.70 -13.81
CA GLN A 32 7.86 -1.14 -15.14
C GLN A 32 7.99 0.39 -15.08
N ALA A 33 7.14 1.07 -14.30
CA ALA A 33 7.28 2.51 -14.08
C ALA A 33 8.66 2.86 -13.48
N ALA A 34 9.17 2.06 -12.54
CA ALA A 34 10.52 2.20 -11.98
C ALA A 34 11.62 2.06 -13.02
N ARG A 35 11.54 1.02 -13.86
CA ARG A 35 12.53 0.78 -14.94
C ARG A 35 12.54 1.86 -16.00
N HIS A 36 11.40 2.50 -16.24
CA HIS A 36 11.24 3.59 -17.20
C HIS A 36 11.31 4.98 -16.56
N GLU A 37 11.69 5.07 -15.28
CA GLU A 37 11.83 6.32 -14.53
C GLU A 37 10.63 7.27 -14.67
N VAL A 38 9.41 6.73 -14.62
CA VAL A 38 8.18 7.52 -14.72
C VAL A 38 7.91 8.24 -13.39
N VAL A 39 8.75 9.21 -13.04
CA VAL A 39 8.78 9.85 -11.72
C VAL A 39 7.43 10.49 -11.35
N ALA A 40 6.70 11.03 -12.33
CA ALA A 40 5.36 11.59 -12.12
C ALA A 40 4.40 10.56 -11.51
N PHE A 41 4.49 9.29 -11.93
CA PHE A 41 3.66 8.21 -11.41
C PHE A 41 3.95 7.95 -9.92
N PHE A 42 5.22 7.95 -9.50
CA PHE A 42 5.57 7.80 -8.08
C PHE A 42 5.08 8.97 -7.23
N ARG A 43 5.06 10.19 -7.77
CA ARG A 43 4.53 11.35 -7.05
C ARG A 43 3.02 11.21 -6.81
N TRP A 44 2.28 10.72 -7.79
CA TRP A 44 0.84 10.50 -7.63
C TRP A 44 0.54 9.43 -6.57
N THR A 45 1.34 8.35 -6.52
CA THR A 45 1.11 7.26 -5.57
C THR A 45 1.29 7.68 -4.12
N ILE A 46 2.15 8.68 -3.82
CA ILE A 46 2.30 9.20 -2.44
C ILE A 46 0.94 9.65 -1.89
N SER A 47 0.22 10.51 -2.62
CA SER A 47 -1.09 11.02 -2.17
C SER A 47 -2.13 9.91 -2.02
N ALA A 48 -2.17 8.96 -2.96
CA ALA A 48 -3.09 7.84 -2.91
C ALA A 48 -2.83 6.92 -1.71
N ARG A 49 -1.56 6.63 -1.39
CA ARG A 49 -1.16 5.76 -0.28
C ARG A 49 -1.38 6.42 1.09
N LEU A 50 -1.20 7.74 1.18
CA LEU A 50 -1.60 8.50 2.37
C LEU A 50 -3.12 8.39 2.61
N MET A 51 -3.93 8.48 1.55
CA MET A 51 -5.37 8.29 1.65
C MET A 51 -5.74 6.88 2.14
N VAL A 52 -5.06 5.84 1.64
CA VAL A 52 -5.27 4.45 2.10
C VAL A 52 -5.03 4.34 3.62
N PHE A 53 -3.94 4.89 4.13
CA PHE A 53 -3.66 4.89 5.57
C PHE A 53 -4.79 5.56 6.37
N VAL A 54 -5.25 6.74 5.93
CA VAL A 54 -6.34 7.46 6.61
C VAL A 54 -7.63 6.64 6.59
N VAL A 55 -8.03 6.11 5.44
CA VAL A 55 -9.28 5.35 5.30
C VAL A 55 -9.23 4.06 6.12
N PHE A 56 -8.14 3.30 6.07
CA PHE A 56 -8.00 2.09 6.87
C PHE A 56 -7.98 2.39 8.37
N GLY A 57 -7.32 3.48 8.77
CA GLY A 57 -7.36 3.97 10.15
C GLY A 57 -8.78 4.27 10.60
N LEU A 58 -9.57 4.97 9.78
CA LEU A 58 -10.98 5.26 10.07
C LEU A 58 -11.82 3.97 10.18
N PHE A 59 -11.64 2.99 9.28
CA PHE A 59 -12.34 1.71 9.38
C PHE A 59 -12.07 0.99 10.69
N VAL A 60 -10.84 1.03 11.19
CA VAL A 60 -10.49 0.41 12.47
C VAL A 60 -11.05 1.23 13.65
N VAL A 61 -10.94 2.57 13.62
CA VAL A 61 -11.46 3.45 14.69
C VAL A 61 -12.98 3.33 14.83
N PHE A 62 -13.71 3.20 13.72
CA PHE A 62 -15.16 3.01 13.73
C PHE A 62 -15.61 1.55 13.91
N GLY A 63 -14.68 0.61 14.13
CA GLY A 63 -15.00 -0.80 14.37
C GLY A 63 -15.50 -1.57 13.14
N LEU A 64 -15.31 -1.03 11.93
CA LEU A 64 -15.71 -1.65 10.66
C LEU A 64 -14.73 -2.72 10.18
N SER A 65 -13.52 -2.75 10.74
CA SER A 65 -12.46 -3.67 10.31
C SER A 65 -11.53 -4.04 11.46
N PRO A 66 -10.89 -5.22 11.41
CA PRO A 66 -10.02 -5.68 12.48
C PRO A 66 -8.67 -4.94 12.48
N PHE A 67 -8.05 -4.85 13.66
CA PHE A 67 -6.79 -4.15 13.90
C PHE A 67 -5.64 -4.47 12.92
N PRO A 68 -5.46 -5.71 12.42
CA PRO A 68 -4.40 -5.99 11.43
C PRO A 68 -4.51 -5.17 10.14
N LEU A 69 -5.69 -4.62 9.79
CA LEU A 69 -5.84 -3.70 8.68
C LEU A 69 -5.09 -2.37 8.92
N ALA A 70 -5.04 -1.89 10.16
CA ALA A 70 -4.24 -0.72 10.52
C ALA A 70 -2.73 -0.99 10.37
N LEU A 71 -2.26 -2.20 10.70
CA LEU A 71 -0.85 -2.57 10.47
C LEU A 71 -0.48 -2.51 8.98
N LEU A 72 -1.36 -3.00 8.11
CA LEU A 72 -1.18 -2.88 6.66
C LEU A 72 -1.10 -1.41 6.23
N GLY A 73 -2.00 -0.57 6.74
CA GLY A 73 -1.96 0.88 6.50
C GLY A 73 -0.65 1.51 6.96
N THR A 74 -0.12 1.13 8.12
CA THR A 74 1.15 1.69 8.64
C THR A 74 2.34 1.32 7.77
N VAL A 75 2.40 0.09 7.26
CA VAL A 75 3.43 -0.32 6.29
C VAL A 75 3.29 0.50 5.00
N ASP A 76 2.06 0.74 4.54
CA ASP A 76 1.80 1.54 3.35
C ASP A 76 2.25 3.00 3.53
N LEU A 77 1.95 3.58 4.69
CA LEU A 77 2.40 4.92 5.08
C LEU A 77 3.93 5.01 5.12
N ALA A 78 4.61 4.06 5.77
CA ALA A 78 6.08 4.05 5.83
C ALA A 78 6.70 4.02 4.43
N SER A 79 6.11 3.24 3.53
CA SER A 79 6.52 3.20 2.14
C SER A 79 6.32 4.53 1.42
N ALA A 80 5.17 5.20 1.62
CA ALA A 80 4.85 6.46 0.98
C ALA A 80 5.81 7.57 1.43
N LEU A 81 6.14 7.59 2.72
CA LEU A 81 7.14 8.50 3.29
C LEU A 81 8.54 8.22 2.71
N TRP A 82 8.92 6.94 2.55
CA TRP A 82 10.17 6.58 1.91
C TRP A 82 10.23 7.02 0.45
N THR A 83 9.16 6.82 -0.33
CA THR A 83 9.09 7.32 -1.71
C THR A 83 9.18 8.84 -1.76
N ALA A 84 8.47 9.54 -0.88
CA ALA A 84 8.55 11.00 -0.79
C ALA A 84 9.96 11.48 -0.45
N TRP A 85 10.68 10.77 0.42
CA TRP A 85 12.07 11.04 0.76
C TRP A 85 13.02 10.77 -0.40
N ALA A 86 12.86 9.63 -1.11
CA ALA A 86 13.66 9.27 -2.26
C ALA A 86 13.52 10.24 -3.45
N LEU A 87 12.35 10.91 -3.56
CA LEU A 87 12.09 11.90 -4.61
C LEU A 87 12.44 13.35 -4.20
N ARG A 88 13.03 13.55 -3.01
CA ARG A 88 13.45 14.89 -2.59
C ARG A 88 14.51 15.42 -3.56
N PRO A 89 14.41 16.70 -3.99
CA PRO A 89 15.49 17.32 -4.76
C PRO A 89 16.81 17.27 -3.98
N SER A 90 17.90 16.91 -4.65
CA SER A 90 19.23 17.05 -4.06
C SER A 90 19.52 18.53 -3.78
N PRO A 91 20.15 18.89 -2.64
CA PRO A 91 20.47 20.28 -2.28
C PRO A 91 21.45 21.00 -3.21
N VAL A 92 21.93 20.32 -4.26
CA VAL A 92 22.86 20.86 -5.25
C VAL A 92 22.09 21.02 -6.56
N ASN A 93 21.32 22.10 -6.67
CA ASN A 93 20.84 22.71 -7.91
C ASN A 93 20.43 24.16 -7.60
#